data_AF-A0A803P3Z9-F1
#
_entry.id   AF-A0A803P3Z9-F1
#
_cell.length_a   1.000
_cell.length_b   1.000
_cell.length_c   1.000
_cell.angle_alpha   90.00
_cell.angle_beta   90.00
_cell.angle_gamma   90.00
#
_symmetry.space_group_name_H-M   'P 1'
#
loop_
_entity.id
_entity.type
_entity.pdbx_description
1 polymer ?
#
loop_
_entity_poly.entity_id
_entity_poly.type
_entity_poly.pdbx_seq_one_letter_code
_entity_poly.pdbx_strand_id
1 'polypeptide(L)'
;MASSSQPVFDLNEQYAQISLDDEEEGILIGGEEEGEEFAFDDRWCLVGKFLTGRTLDFDAMRHMMASLWQPGKGVYIRELDTNRYLFQFYHELDVQSVVDGSPWTFNKCPLVFHRLRKGEDPKVVQLHKMDFWVQLHDLKSGFMLERVVKSAGDYIGGYVKSDPKNFNGIWRDYLRVRATIDVNKPLKRRMKLCKENGEWIWANFKYEHLPTFCFVCGIIGHSERFCPKRFDQPLDQLPKPYDCMSVNLDKFEYQFHDLVVISIVDI
;
A
#
# COMPACT_ATOMS: atom_id res chain seq x y z
N MET A 1 -27.28 -85.35 0.52
CA MET A 1 -25.92 -85.02 0.01
C MET A 1 -26.16 -84.17 -1.24
N ALA A 2 -25.83 -82.89 -1.37
CA ALA A 2 -24.92 -82.04 -0.61
C ALA A 2 -25.50 -80.61 -0.48
N SER A 3 -25.26 -80.02 0.68
CA SER A 3 -25.36 -78.58 0.93
C SER A 3 -24.13 -77.90 0.30
N SER A 4 -24.32 -76.74 -0.35
CA SER A 4 -23.20 -75.87 -0.72
C SER A 4 -23.63 -74.41 -0.61
N SER A 5 -23.52 -73.92 0.62
CA SER A 5 -23.44 -72.50 0.98
C SER A 5 -22.17 -71.89 0.39
N GLN A 6 -22.29 -70.88 -0.47
CA GLN A 6 -21.16 -70.02 -0.83
C GLN A 6 -21.06 -68.81 0.10
N PRO A 7 -19.83 -68.37 0.45
CA PRO A 7 -19.60 -67.34 1.45
C PRO A 7 -19.88 -65.94 0.88
N VAL A 8 -20.37 -65.07 1.75
CA VAL A 8 -20.45 -63.62 1.53
C VAL A 8 -19.03 -63.11 1.23
N PHE A 9 -18.83 -62.51 0.05
CA PHE A 9 -17.60 -61.83 -0.29
C PHE A 9 -17.46 -60.60 0.63
N ASP A 10 -16.46 -60.64 1.52
CA ASP A 10 -16.14 -59.55 2.41
C ASP A 10 -15.40 -58.45 1.64
N LEU A 11 -16.17 -57.43 1.22
CA LEU A 11 -15.65 -56.24 0.54
C LEU A 11 -14.62 -55.48 1.38
N ASN A 12 -14.54 -55.68 2.71
CA ASN A 12 -13.58 -54.98 3.57
C ASN A 12 -12.13 -55.48 3.44
N GLU A 13 -11.88 -56.72 3.01
CA GLU A 13 -10.50 -57.24 2.88
C GLU A 13 -9.79 -56.75 1.62
N GLN A 14 -10.52 -56.27 0.60
CA GLN A 14 -9.91 -55.67 -0.61
C GLN A 14 -9.51 -54.19 -0.42
N TYR A 15 -10.09 -53.48 0.55
CA TYR A 15 -9.71 -52.09 0.84
C TYR A 15 -8.41 -51.97 1.64
N ALA A 16 -7.91 -53.06 2.23
CA ALA A 16 -6.68 -53.08 3.03
C ALA A 16 -5.38 -53.21 2.20
N GLN A 17 -5.47 -53.31 0.87
CA GLN A 17 -4.31 -53.44 -0.04
C GLN A 17 -4.09 -52.25 -0.98
N ILE A 18 -4.78 -51.11 -0.76
CA ILE A 18 -4.46 -49.88 -1.47
C ILE A 18 -3.25 -49.25 -0.77
N SER A 19 -2.05 -49.70 -1.17
CA SER A 19 -0.80 -48.96 -0.95
C SER A 19 -0.92 -47.64 -1.71
N LEU A 20 -0.94 -46.53 -0.98
CA LEU A 20 -0.73 -45.21 -1.57
C LEU A 20 0.77 -45.10 -1.86
N ASP A 21 1.17 -45.55 -3.04
CA ASP A 21 2.52 -45.32 -3.53
C ASP A 21 2.70 -43.81 -3.72
N ASP A 22 3.79 -43.30 -3.14
CA ASP A 22 4.14 -41.88 -3.01
C ASP A 22 4.03 -41.12 -4.34
N GLU A 23 3.33 -39.98 -4.35
CA GLU A 23 3.34 -39.02 -5.46
C GLU A 23 4.72 -38.33 -5.53
N GLU A 24 5.74 -39.04 -6.01
CA GLU A 24 7.05 -38.45 -6.32
C GLU A 24 7.00 -37.66 -7.65
N GLU A 25 7.01 -36.33 -7.49
CA GLU A 25 7.64 -35.31 -8.35
C GLU A 25 7.53 -35.46 -9.88
N GLY A 26 6.40 -35.00 -10.44
CA GLY A 26 6.37 -34.55 -11.83
C GLY A 26 7.19 -33.26 -12.01
N ILE A 27 8.47 -33.38 -12.39
CA ILE A 27 9.30 -32.23 -12.79
C ILE A 27 9.02 -31.94 -14.27
N LEU A 28 8.27 -30.86 -14.54
CA LEU A 28 8.22 -30.23 -15.87
C LEU A 28 9.38 -29.25 -15.98
N ILE A 29 10.44 -29.64 -16.70
CA ILE A 29 11.41 -28.68 -17.22
C ILE A 29 10.77 -28.04 -18.45
N GLY A 30 10.30 -26.80 -18.31
CA GLY A 30 9.73 -26.05 -19.42
C GLY A 30 10.74 -25.94 -20.56
N GLY A 31 10.46 -26.64 -21.67
CA GLY A 31 11.09 -26.36 -22.95
C GLY A 31 10.47 -25.09 -23.52
N GLU A 32 11.28 -24.26 -24.17
CA GLU A 32 10.82 -23.13 -24.98
C GLU A 32 9.95 -23.70 -26.12
N GLU A 33 8.65 -23.84 -25.90
CA GLU A 33 7.70 -24.08 -26.97
C GLU A 33 7.54 -22.78 -27.75
N GLU A 34 7.88 -22.79 -29.05
CA GLU A 34 7.57 -21.74 -30.02
C GLU A 34 6.05 -21.65 -30.28
N GLY A 35 5.28 -21.39 -29.22
CA GLY A 35 4.00 -20.70 -29.32
C GLY A 35 4.25 -19.21 -29.14
N GLU A 36 3.37 -18.36 -29.67
CA GLU A 36 3.22 -17.01 -29.10
C GLU A 36 2.73 -17.19 -27.65
N GLU A 37 3.65 -17.44 -26.72
CA GLU A 37 3.41 -17.10 -25.33
C GLU A 37 2.94 -15.66 -25.38
N PHE A 38 1.70 -15.39 -24.95
CA PHE A 38 1.32 -14.05 -24.54
C PHE A 38 2.24 -13.70 -23.39
N ALA A 39 3.47 -13.28 -23.72
CA ALA A 39 4.48 -12.90 -22.77
C ALA A 39 3.86 -11.77 -21.98
N PHE A 40 3.48 -12.10 -20.75
CA PHE A 40 2.89 -11.15 -19.83
C PHE A 40 3.86 -9.98 -19.73
N ASP A 41 3.49 -8.83 -20.32
CA ASP A 41 4.34 -7.65 -20.29
C ASP A 41 4.29 -7.05 -18.88
N ASP A 42 5.17 -7.57 -18.03
CA ASP A 42 5.34 -7.20 -16.63
C ASP A 42 5.96 -5.80 -16.45
N ARG A 43 6.45 -5.18 -17.54
CA ARG A 43 7.21 -3.91 -17.50
C ARG A 43 6.40 -2.76 -16.88
N TRP A 44 5.08 -2.77 -17.07
CA TRP A 44 4.16 -1.72 -16.63
C TRP A 44 3.09 -2.25 -15.66
N CYS A 45 3.48 -3.19 -14.81
CA CYS A 45 2.58 -3.74 -13.80
C CYS A 45 2.90 -3.23 -12.39
N LEU A 46 1.85 -2.87 -11.66
CA LEU A 46 1.88 -2.69 -10.22
C LEU A 46 1.10 -3.83 -9.57
N VAL A 47 1.60 -4.35 -8.44
CA VAL A 47 0.80 -5.17 -7.55
C VAL A 47 0.48 -4.36 -6.30
N GLY A 48 -0.78 -4.33 -5.90
CA GLY A 48 -1.22 -3.56 -4.74
C GLY A 48 -2.16 -4.33 -3.82
N LYS A 49 -2.18 -3.93 -2.55
CA LYS A 49 -3.04 -4.48 -1.52
C LYS A 49 -3.62 -3.36 -0.69
N PHE A 50 -4.93 -3.41 -0.47
CA PHE A 50 -5.58 -2.48 0.46
C PHE A 50 -5.39 -2.94 1.90
N LEU A 51 -5.01 -2.01 2.77
CA LEU A 51 -4.86 -2.26 4.21
C LEU A 51 -6.22 -2.28 4.89
N THR A 52 -6.93 -3.39 4.74
CA THR A 52 -8.22 -3.66 5.37
C THR A 52 -8.45 -5.16 5.53
N GLY A 53 -9.12 -5.54 6.62
CA GLY A 53 -9.58 -6.91 6.83
C GLY A 53 -10.94 -7.22 6.19
N ARG A 54 -11.62 -6.21 5.63
CA ARG A 54 -12.91 -6.38 4.95
C ARG A 54 -12.67 -6.61 3.46
N THR A 55 -13.42 -7.52 2.85
CA THR A 55 -13.44 -7.70 1.40
C THR A 55 -14.00 -6.44 0.74
N LEU A 56 -13.30 -5.92 -0.26
CA LEU A 56 -13.75 -4.76 -1.02
C LEU A 56 -14.66 -5.18 -2.18
N ASP A 57 -15.59 -4.30 -2.54
CA ASP A 57 -16.33 -4.41 -3.79
C ASP A 57 -15.37 -4.15 -4.96
N PHE A 58 -15.05 -5.19 -5.70
CA PHE A 58 -14.07 -5.15 -6.78
C PHE A 58 -14.49 -4.18 -7.89
N ASP A 59 -15.75 -4.20 -8.31
CA ASP A 59 -16.21 -3.34 -9.40
C ASP A 59 -16.20 -1.89 -8.96
N ALA A 60 -16.70 -1.56 -7.77
CA ALA A 60 -16.65 -0.20 -7.24
C ALA A 60 -15.22 0.32 -7.10
N MET A 61 -14.31 -0.52 -6.59
CA MET A 61 -12.88 -0.20 -6.49
C MET A 61 -12.26 0.03 -7.86
N ARG A 62 -12.46 -0.89 -8.81
CA ARG A 62 -11.92 -0.80 -10.18
C ARG A 62 -12.33 0.52 -10.85
N HIS A 63 -13.63 0.85 -10.82
CA HIS A 63 -14.14 2.08 -11.44
C HIS A 63 -13.57 3.33 -10.76
N MET A 64 -13.55 3.37 -9.42
CA MET A 64 -13.00 4.52 -8.69
C MET A 64 -11.52 4.73 -9.00
N MET A 65 -10.70 3.67 -8.91
CA MET A 65 -9.26 3.78 -9.14
C MET A 65 -8.94 4.22 -10.58
N ALA A 66 -9.63 3.65 -11.57
CA ALA A 66 -9.46 4.06 -12.96
C ALA A 66 -9.88 5.53 -13.19
N SER A 67 -10.97 5.98 -12.55
CA SER A 67 -11.44 7.37 -12.64
C SER A 67 -10.52 8.36 -11.93
N LEU A 68 -9.86 7.96 -10.84
CA LEU A 68 -8.93 8.81 -10.09
C LEU A 68 -7.58 8.93 -10.81
N TRP A 69 -7.08 7.82 -11.35
CA TRP A 69 -5.78 7.78 -12.02
C TRP A 69 -5.80 8.33 -13.44
N GLN A 70 -6.93 8.22 -14.15
CA GLN A 70 -7.12 8.68 -15.53
C GLN A 70 -5.94 8.33 -16.45
N PRO A 71 -5.55 7.04 -16.54
CA PRO A 71 -4.41 6.64 -17.36
C PRO A 71 -4.66 6.93 -18.84
N GLY A 72 -3.70 7.55 -19.51
CA GLY A 72 -3.83 7.98 -20.90
C GLY A 72 -3.96 6.82 -21.89
N LYS A 73 -3.39 5.65 -21.56
CA LYS A 73 -3.53 4.41 -22.35
C LYS A 73 -4.42 3.35 -21.69
N GLY A 74 -5.09 3.68 -20.60
CA GLY A 74 -5.94 2.76 -19.86
C GLY A 74 -5.19 1.91 -18.83
N VAL A 75 -5.96 1.17 -18.05
CA VAL A 75 -5.45 0.23 -17.04
C VAL A 75 -6.34 -1.00 -17.02
N TYR A 76 -5.72 -2.18 -17.01
CA TYR A 76 -6.37 -3.46 -16.75
C TYR A 76 -6.15 -3.84 -15.29
N ILE A 77 -7.22 -4.21 -14.57
CA ILE A 77 -7.18 -4.53 -13.15
C ILE A 77 -7.72 -5.94 -12.93
N ARG A 78 -6.96 -6.76 -12.21
CA ARG A 78 -7.32 -8.15 -11.89
C ARG A 78 -7.14 -8.42 -10.41
N GLU A 79 -8.10 -9.10 -9.79
CA GLU A 79 -7.95 -9.63 -8.44
C GLU A 79 -7.04 -10.87 -8.45
N LEU A 80 -6.05 -10.87 -7.56
CA LEU A 80 -5.10 -11.98 -7.39
C LEU A 80 -5.42 -12.80 -6.13
N ASP A 81 -5.84 -12.12 -5.08
CA ASP A 81 -6.21 -12.65 -3.77
C ASP A 81 -7.05 -11.56 -3.04
N THR A 82 -7.61 -11.88 -1.87
CA THR A 82 -8.42 -10.99 -1.05
C THR A 82 -7.74 -9.63 -0.86
N ASN A 83 -8.36 -8.58 -1.41
CA ASN A 83 -7.88 -7.20 -1.38
C ASN A 83 -6.51 -6.97 -2.04
N ARG A 84 -5.99 -7.93 -2.81
CA ARG A 84 -4.74 -7.86 -3.56
C ARG A 84 -5.03 -7.90 -5.06
N TYR A 85 -4.52 -6.90 -5.77
CA TYR A 85 -4.84 -6.65 -7.17
C TYR A 85 -3.57 -6.45 -7.99
N LEU A 86 -3.63 -6.89 -9.23
CA LEU A 86 -2.70 -6.55 -10.29
C LEU A 86 -3.28 -5.37 -11.08
N PHE A 87 -2.46 -4.36 -11.32
CA PHE A 87 -2.76 -3.22 -12.17
C PHE A 87 -1.76 -3.21 -13.34
N GLN A 88 -2.23 -3.55 -14.53
CA GLN A 88 -1.43 -3.51 -15.75
C GLN A 88 -1.75 -2.23 -16.52
N PHE A 89 -0.73 -1.42 -16.75
CA PHE A 89 -0.81 -0.22 -17.56
C PHE A 89 -0.22 -0.48 -18.94
N TYR A 90 -0.52 0.42 -19.88
CA TYR A 90 -0.06 0.31 -21.26
C TYR A 90 0.95 1.41 -21.63
N HIS A 91 1.46 2.15 -20.63
CA HIS A 91 2.49 3.16 -20.82
C HIS A 91 3.22 3.49 -19.52
N GLU A 92 4.52 3.76 -19.61
CA GLU A 92 5.36 4.13 -18.46
C GLU A 92 4.87 5.38 -17.73
N LEU A 93 4.41 6.40 -18.46
CA LEU A 93 3.92 7.65 -17.86
C LEU A 93 2.69 7.44 -16.97
N ASP A 94 1.83 6.48 -17.31
CA ASP A 94 0.66 6.16 -16.50
C ASP A 94 1.08 5.50 -15.18
N VAL A 95 2.04 4.56 -15.24
CA VAL A 95 2.64 3.94 -14.04
C VAL A 95 3.30 5.01 -13.16
N GLN A 96 4.11 5.88 -13.76
CA GLN A 96 4.84 6.91 -13.03
C GLN A 96 3.89 7.94 -12.39
N SER A 97 2.80 8.32 -13.08
CA SER A 97 1.76 9.19 -12.53
C SER A 97 1.11 8.59 -11.28
N VAL A 98 0.79 7.28 -11.32
CA VAL A 98 0.25 6.56 -10.16
C VAL A 98 1.28 6.47 -9.03
N VAL A 99 2.54 6.17 -9.32
CA VAL A 99 3.61 6.11 -8.30
C VAL A 99 3.81 7.48 -7.62
N ASP A 100 3.91 8.55 -8.42
CA ASP A 100 4.13 9.90 -7.92
C ASP A 100 2.92 10.46 -7.15
N GLY A 101 1.71 10.04 -7.52
CA GLY A 101 0.46 10.42 -6.85
C GLY A 101 0.19 9.72 -5.53
N SER A 102 0.99 8.71 -5.13
CA SER A 102 0.86 8.07 -3.80
C SER A 102 0.85 9.11 -2.67
N PRO A 103 0.15 8.90 -1.56
CA PRO A 103 -0.65 7.72 -1.21
C PRO A 103 -2.03 7.70 -1.87
N TRP A 104 -2.52 6.50 -2.21
CA TRP A 104 -3.88 6.30 -2.74
C TRP A 104 -4.78 5.62 -1.72
N THR A 105 -6.07 5.92 -1.77
CA THR A 105 -7.07 5.28 -0.91
C THR A 105 -8.35 4.96 -1.67
N PHE A 106 -9.01 3.86 -1.28
CA PHE A 106 -10.38 3.54 -1.66
C PHE A 106 -11.19 3.37 -0.38
N ASN A 107 -12.31 4.09 -0.23
CA ASN A 107 -13.14 4.04 1.00
C ASN A 107 -12.31 4.22 2.29
N LYS A 108 -11.36 5.17 2.29
CA LYS A 108 -10.42 5.46 3.39
C LYS A 108 -9.42 4.32 3.71
N CYS A 109 -9.43 3.23 2.95
CA CYS A 109 -8.47 2.14 3.05
C CYS A 109 -7.23 2.49 2.20
N PRO A 110 -6.03 2.56 2.80
CA PRO A 110 -4.79 2.81 2.07
C PRO A 110 -4.48 1.69 1.06
N LEU A 111 -4.06 2.05 -0.15
CA LEU A 111 -3.50 1.13 -1.13
C LEU A 111 -1.98 1.14 -1.04
N VAL A 112 -1.40 0.03 -0.60
CA VAL A 112 0.05 -0.19 -0.64
C VAL A 112 0.37 -0.95 -1.92
N PHE A 113 1.30 -0.45 -2.73
CA PHE A 113 1.63 -1.07 -4.00
C PHE A 113 3.12 -1.09 -4.28
N HIS A 114 3.52 -2.00 -5.15
CA HIS A 114 4.89 -2.23 -5.58
C HIS A 114 4.90 -2.39 -7.10
N ARG A 115 5.90 -1.79 -7.74
CA ARG A 115 6.14 -1.97 -9.16
C ARG A 115 6.85 -3.30 -9.39
N LEU A 116 6.20 -4.20 -10.11
CA LEU A 116 6.76 -5.52 -10.37
C LEU A 116 8.07 -5.41 -11.14
N ARG A 117 9.02 -6.24 -10.73
CA ARG A 117 10.28 -6.47 -11.43
C ARG A 117 10.22 -7.79 -12.16
N LYS A 118 11.05 -7.94 -13.20
CA LYS A 118 11.14 -9.17 -13.98
C LYS A 118 11.37 -10.38 -13.06
N GLY A 119 10.46 -11.36 -13.15
CA GLY A 119 10.52 -12.61 -12.37
C GLY A 119 9.94 -12.54 -10.96
N GLU A 120 9.39 -11.41 -10.50
CA GLU A 120 8.67 -11.35 -9.23
C GLU A 120 7.26 -11.95 -9.36
N ASP A 121 6.88 -12.87 -8.45
CA ASP A 121 5.50 -13.34 -8.36
C ASP A 121 4.64 -12.32 -7.58
N PRO A 122 3.63 -11.69 -8.23
CA PRO A 122 2.80 -10.67 -7.60
C PRO A 122 2.00 -11.19 -6.38
N LYS A 123 1.76 -12.50 -6.26
CA LYS A 123 1.02 -13.06 -5.12
C LYS A 123 1.85 -13.01 -3.82
N VAL A 124 3.17 -13.17 -3.91
CA VAL A 124 4.06 -13.26 -2.75
C VAL A 124 4.83 -11.97 -2.45
N VAL A 125 4.83 -10.99 -3.37
CA VAL A 125 5.45 -9.67 -3.12
C VAL A 125 4.92 -9.06 -1.81
N GLN A 126 5.87 -8.64 -0.97
CA GLN A 126 5.59 -8.00 0.31
C GLN A 126 5.14 -6.55 0.10
N LEU A 127 3.93 -6.24 0.54
CA LEU A 127 3.30 -4.93 0.39
C LEU A 127 3.17 -4.24 1.74
N HIS A 128 4.26 -3.61 2.18
CA HIS A 128 4.33 -2.90 3.46
C HIS A 128 5.02 -1.53 3.35
N LYS A 129 5.36 -1.08 2.13
CA LYS A 129 6.07 0.18 1.90
C LYS A 129 5.20 1.13 1.08
N MET A 130 5.07 2.37 1.52
CA MET A 130 4.28 3.38 0.82
C MET A 130 4.97 4.74 0.86
N ASP A 131 4.89 5.47 -0.24
CA ASP A 131 5.57 6.75 -0.39
C ASP A 131 4.68 7.92 0.00
N PHE A 132 5.23 8.84 0.79
CA PHE A 132 4.55 10.03 1.28
C PHE A 132 5.36 11.29 1.06
N TRP A 133 4.66 12.39 0.79
CA TRP A 133 5.22 13.71 1.00
C TRP A 133 5.12 14.07 2.48
N VAL A 134 6.22 14.56 3.04
CA VAL A 134 6.36 14.94 4.44
C VAL A 134 6.96 16.34 4.50
N GLN A 135 6.33 17.22 5.27
CA GLN A 135 6.80 18.57 5.52
C GLN A 135 7.59 18.61 6.82
N LEU A 136 8.76 19.24 6.79
CA LEU A 136 9.64 19.51 7.92
C LEU A 136 9.42 20.95 8.36
N HIS A 137 8.72 21.13 9.48
CA HIS A 137 8.41 22.43 10.08
C HIS A 137 9.40 22.78 11.19
N ASP A 138 9.38 24.06 11.59
CA ASP A 138 10.13 24.62 12.72
C ASP A 138 11.67 24.56 12.56
N LEU A 139 12.14 24.58 11.31
CA LEU A 139 13.55 24.65 10.99
C LEU A 139 14.08 26.07 11.19
N LYS A 140 15.08 26.24 12.07
CA LYS A 140 15.78 27.52 12.25
C LYS A 140 16.73 27.79 11.07
N SER A 141 17.06 29.06 10.87
CA SER A 141 18.08 29.53 9.93
C SER A 141 19.38 28.71 10.08
N GLY A 142 19.88 28.16 8.97
CA GLY A 142 21.05 27.25 8.93
C GLY A 142 20.74 25.76 8.76
N PHE A 143 19.49 25.33 9.00
CA PHE A 143 19.05 23.94 8.71
C PHE A 143 18.25 23.80 7.41
N MET A 144 18.05 24.91 6.70
CA MET A 144 17.40 24.94 5.38
C MET A 144 18.37 24.50 4.28
N LEU A 145 18.82 23.24 4.34
CA LEU A 145 19.83 22.66 3.44
C LEU A 145 19.37 21.31 2.90
N GLU A 146 19.76 20.98 1.67
CA GLU A 146 19.40 19.70 1.02
C GLU A 146 19.84 18.48 1.84
N ARG A 147 21.02 18.55 2.48
CA ARG A 147 21.51 17.47 3.37
C ARG A 147 20.54 17.18 4.52
N VAL A 148 19.87 18.21 5.06
CA VAL A 148 18.92 18.05 6.17
C VAL A 148 17.65 17.37 5.66
N VAL A 149 17.17 17.76 4.47
CA VAL A 149 16.00 17.13 3.82
C VAL A 149 16.26 15.64 3.58
N LYS A 150 17.42 15.30 3.01
CA LYS A 150 17.82 13.92 2.77
C LYS A 150 17.92 13.11 4.06
N SER A 151 18.66 13.60 5.06
CA SER A 151 18.79 12.94 6.36
C SER A 151 17.45 12.76 7.08
N ALA A 152 16.53 13.72 6.95
CA ALA A 152 15.18 13.57 7.49
C ALA A 152 14.38 12.50 6.75
N GLY A 153 14.46 12.42 5.42
CA GLY A 153 13.83 11.36 4.63
C GLY A 153 14.28 9.97 5.06
N ASP A 154 15.59 9.77 5.23
CA ASP A 154 16.18 8.51 5.71
C ASP A 154 15.84 8.23 7.19
N TYR A 155 15.63 9.26 8.01
CA TYR A 155 15.19 9.08 9.39
C TYR A 155 13.69 8.71 9.48
N ILE A 156 12.85 9.26 8.59
CA ILE A 156 11.42 8.94 8.49
C ILE A 156 11.25 7.50 8.01
N GLY A 157 12.00 7.10 6.98
CA GLY A 157 11.95 5.78 6.38
C GLY A 157 13.08 5.61 5.38
N GLY A 158 12.81 5.75 4.09
CA GLY A 158 13.85 5.85 3.05
C GLY A 158 13.63 7.09 2.20
N TYR A 159 14.67 7.93 2.04
CA TYR A 159 14.58 9.10 1.18
C TYR A 159 14.31 8.71 -0.29
N VAL A 160 13.34 9.37 -0.92
CA VAL A 160 13.02 9.21 -2.35
C VAL A 160 13.48 10.42 -3.14
N LYS A 161 12.96 11.62 -2.80
CA LYS A 161 13.30 12.88 -3.47
C LYS A 161 12.94 14.11 -2.63
N SER A 162 13.62 15.22 -2.88
CA SER A 162 13.27 16.53 -2.34
C SER A 162 12.31 17.26 -3.28
N ASP A 163 11.46 18.13 -2.73
CA ASP A 163 10.68 19.08 -3.54
C ASP A 163 11.65 20.06 -4.23
N PRO A 164 11.67 20.16 -5.57
CA PRO A 164 12.53 21.09 -6.31
C PRO A 164 12.34 22.54 -5.90
N LYS A 165 11.20 22.88 -5.30
CA LYS A 165 10.87 24.23 -4.86
C LYS A 165 11.34 24.54 -3.44
N ASN A 166 11.97 23.59 -2.73
CA ASN A 166 12.40 23.75 -1.33
C ASN A 166 13.26 24.99 -1.09
N PHE A 167 14.13 25.35 -2.03
CA PHE A 167 15.07 26.47 -1.90
C PHE A 167 14.77 27.61 -2.88
N ASN A 168 13.58 27.59 -3.50
CA ASN A 168 13.14 28.63 -4.40
C ASN A 168 12.34 29.68 -3.62
N GLY A 169 12.83 30.91 -3.59
CA GLY A 169 12.20 32.03 -2.89
C GLY A 169 12.75 32.29 -1.48
N ILE A 170 12.35 33.42 -0.90
CA ILE A 170 12.94 33.95 0.35
C ILE A 170 12.19 33.46 1.62
N TRP A 171 10.97 32.96 1.49
CA TRP A 171 10.09 32.65 2.63
C TRP A 171 9.33 31.33 2.44
N ARG A 172 9.90 30.21 2.90
CA ARG A 172 9.16 28.95 3.10
C ARG A 172 9.21 28.56 4.58
N ASP A 173 8.04 28.26 5.12
CA ASP A 173 7.89 27.84 6.53
C ASP A 173 8.33 26.38 6.77
N TYR A 174 8.54 25.62 5.70
CA TYR A 174 8.92 24.20 5.76
C TYR A 174 9.74 23.76 4.55
N LEU A 175 10.51 22.69 4.73
CA LEU A 175 11.07 21.89 3.64
C LEU A 175 10.15 20.68 3.41
N ARG A 176 10.12 20.17 2.18
CA ARG A 176 9.26 19.04 1.79
C ARG A 176 10.11 17.91 1.23
N VAL A 177 9.92 16.71 1.76
CA VAL A 177 10.63 15.49 1.38
C VAL A 177 9.65 14.40 1.01
N ARG A 178 9.99 13.61 0.00
CA ARG A 178 9.32 12.36 -0.33
C ARG A 178 10.07 11.22 0.33
N ALA A 179 9.39 10.39 1.12
CA ALA A 179 9.98 9.25 1.80
C ALA A 179 9.11 7.99 1.68
N THR A 180 9.76 6.84 1.52
CA THR A 180 9.15 5.51 1.59
C THR A 180 9.02 5.09 3.05
N ILE A 181 7.80 4.79 3.49
CA ILE A 181 7.47 4.48 4.88
C ILE A 181 7.01 3.03 4.98
N ASP A 182 7.52 2.33 5.99
CA ASP A 182 7.02 1.01 6.39
C ASP A 182 5.71 1.17 7.18
N VAL A 183 4.59 0.78 6.57
CA VAL A 183 3.24 0.98 7.12
C VAL A 183 2.98 0.17 8.39
N ASN A 184 3.80 -0.85 8.67
CA ASN A 184 3.70 -1.66 9.88
C ASN A 184 4.40 -1.02 11.08
N LYS A 185 5.10 0.11 10.88
CA LYS A 185 5.81 0.82 11.93
C LYS A 185 5.08 2.12 12.31
N PRO A 186 5.16 2.54 13.58
CA PRO A 186 4.65 3.84 13.98
C PRO A 186 5.32 4.98 13.23
N LEU A 187 4.52 5.97 12.79
CA LEU A 187 5.01 7.17 12.11
C LEU A 187 6.04 7.94 12.95
N LYS A 188 7.07 8.49 12.32
CA LYS A 188 7.97 9.43 12.98
C LYS A 188 7.29 10.78 13.12
N ARG A 189 7.34 11.40 14.30
CA ARG A 189 6.66 12.69 14.57
C ARG A 189 7.59 13.90 14.45
N ARG A 190 8.87 13.71 14.78
CA ARG A 190 9.88 14.77 14.84
C ARG A 190 11.28 14.17 14.85
N MET A 191 12.26 15.00 14.49
CA MET A 191 13.68 14.68 14.51
C MET A 191 14.45 15.75 15.30
N LYS A 192 15.41 15.34 16.12
CA LYS A 192 16.34 16.28 16.76
C LYS A 192 17.44 16.66 15.78
N LEU A 193 17.75 17.96 15.70
CA LEU A 193 18.87 18.49 14.96
C LEU A 193 19.83 19.17 15.92
N CYS A 194 21.14 18.94 15.75
CA CYS A 194 22.18 19.56 16.55
C CYS A 194 22.78 20.74 15.79
N LYS A 195 22.89 21.89 16.43
CA LYS A 195 23.64 23.04 15.93
C LYS A 195 25.14 22.88 16.19
N GLU A 196 25.94 23.67 15.48
CA GLU A 196 27.41 23.72 15.69
C GLU A 196 27.79 24.15 17.11
N ASN A 197 26.95 24.97 17.77
CA ASN A 197 27.13 25.38 19.16
C ASN A 197 26.64 24.34 20.20
N GLY A 198 26.20 23.16 19.76
CA GLY A 198 25.70 22.08 20.63
C GLY A 198 24.23 22.20 21.05
N GLU A 199 23.51 23.25 20.65
CA GLU A 199 22.08 23.40 20.94
C GLU A 199 21.26 22.42 20.10
N TRP A 200 20.27 21.77 20.73
CA TRP A 200 19.31 20.91 20.05
C TRP A 200 18.05 21.66 19.65
N ILE A 201 17.59 21.47 18.42
CA ILE A 201 16.29 21.90 17.95
C ILE A 201 15.46 20.71 17.48
N TRP A 202 14.14 20.88 17.45
CA TRP A 202 13.22 19.87 16.91
C TRP A 202 12.72 20.32 15.54
N ALA A 203 12.84 19.43 14.55
CA ALA A 203 12.09 19.53 13.30
C ALA A 203 10.82 18.69 13.44
N ASN A 204 9.65 19.29 13.26
CA ASN A 204 8.37 18.58 13.36
C ASN A 204 7.91 18.10 11.99
N PHE A 205 7.36 16.89 11.93
CA PHE A 205 6.91 16.28 10.67
C PHE A 205 5.40 16.42 10.51
N LYS A 206 4.96 16.83 9.33
CA LYS A 206 3.55 16.80 8.90
C LYS A 206 3.44 15.98 7.62
N TYR A 207 2.70 14.88 7.67
CA TYR A 207 2.47 14.01 6.52
C TYR A 207 1.34 14.57 5.67
N GLU A 208 1.53 14.61 4.36
CA GLU A 208 0.50 15.02 3.41
C GLU A 208 -0.34 13.82 2.98
N HIS A 209 -1.65 14.03 2.83
CA HIS A 209 -2.61 12.99 2.43
C HIS A 209 -2.51 11.70 3.26
N LEU A 210 -2.21 11.83 4.56
CA LEU A 210 -2.08 10.69 5.45
C LEU A 210 -3.43 9.95 5.57
N PRO A 211 -3.53 8.68 5.15
CA PRO A 211 -4.78 7.94 5.20
C PRO A 211 -5.10 7.49 6.63
N THR A 212 -6.14 6.67 6.80
CA THR A 212 -6.52 6.16 8.12
C THR A 212 -5.33 5.57 8.87
N PHE A 213 -5.04 6.11 10.05
CA PHE A 213 -4.00 5.64 10.94
C PHE A 213 -4.45 5.74 12.40
N CYS A 214 -3.74 5.05 13.29
CA CYS A 214 -4.13 4.96 14.69
C CYS A 214 -3.44 6.04 15.54
N PHE A 215 -4.19 6.88 16.25
CA PHE A 215 -3.56 7.91 17.08
C PHE A 215 -2.91 7.38 18.38
N VAL A 216 -3.23 6.13 18.77
CA VAL A 216 -2.63 5.46 19.93
C VAL A 216 -1.27 4.84 19.58
N CYS A 217 -1.20 4.05 18.50
CA CYS A 217 0.02 3.32 18.15
C CYS A 217 0.80 3.92 16.97
N GLY A 218 0.23 4.84 16.21
CA GLY A 218 0.87 5.52 15.08
C GLY A 218 0.97 4.69 13.80
N ILE A 219 0.34 3.51 13.74
CA ILE A 219 0.38 2.59 12.59
C ILE A 219 -0.74 2.94 11.60
N ILE A 220 -0.44 2.84 10.30
CA ILE A 220 -1.39 3.08 9.19
C ILE A 220 -2.28 1.84 8.98
N GLY A 221 -3.53 2.06 8.55
CA GLY A 221 -4.45 1.00 8.14
C GLY A 221 -5.55 0.66 9.15
N HIS A 222 -5.55 1.27 10.34
CA HIS A 222 -6.64 1.11 11.29
C HIS A 222 -6.84 2.35 12.14
N SER A 223 -8.07 2.57 12.62
CA SER A 223 -8.37 3.60 13.61
C SER A 223 -8.11 3.09 15.03
N GLU A 224 -8.10 3.99 16.01
CA GLU A 224 -7.98 3.63 17.43
C GLU A 224 -8.96 2.53 17.83
N ARG A 225 -10.17 2.53 17.24
CA ARG A 225 -11.23 1.58 17.57
C ARG A 225 -10.80 0.13 17.37
N PHE A 226 -9.94 -0.12 16.39
CA PHE A 226 -9.46 -1.45 16.02
C PHE A 226 -7.99 -1.65 16.43
N CYS A 227 -7.45 -0.80 17.31
CA CYS A 227 -6.07 -0.91 17.75
C CYS A 227 -5.90 -2.12 18.69
N PRO A 228 -4.91 -3.01 18.44
CA PRO A 228 -4.65 -4.14 19.34
C PRO A 228 -4.35 -3.74 20.78
N LYS A 229 -3.76 -2.55 21.01
CA LYS A 229 -3.47 -2.04 22.36
C LYS A 229 -4.73 -1.81 23.22
N ARG A 230 -5.92 -1.80 22.61
CA ARG A 230 -7.19 -1.74 23.35
C ARG A 230 -7.49 -2.98 24.18
N PHE A 231 -6.88 -4.12 23.84
CA PHE A 231 -7.02 -5.33 24.62
C PHE A 231 -6.19 -5.28 25.91
N ASP A 232 -5.22 -4.37 25.99
CA ASP A 232 -4.40 -4.16 27.18
C ASP A 232 -5.07 -3.22 28.18
N GLN A 233 -5.73 -2.15 27.71
CA GLN A 233 -6.36 -1.11 28.54
C GLN A 233 -7.56 -0.41 27.83
N PRO A 234 -8.53 0.16 28.59
CA PRO A 234 -9.64 0.94 28.04
C PRO A 234 -9.19 2.16 27.19
N LEU A 235 -9.95 2.50 26.14
CA LEU A 235 -9.59 3.56 25.17
C LEU A 235 -9.43 4.95 25.79
N ASP A 236 -10.27 5.26 26.76
CA ASP A 236 -10.29 6.53 27.51
C ASP A 236 -9.01 6.75 28.30
N GLN A 237 -8.27 5.67 28.60
CA GLN A 237 -7.04 5.70 29.39
C GLN A 237 -5.78 5.58 28.52
N LEU A 238 -5.92 5.21 27.24
CA LEU A 238 -4.79 5.04 26.35
C LEU A 238 -4.23 6.41 25.92
N PRO A 239 -2.92 6.67 26.12
CA PRO A 239 -2.31 7.89 25.62
C PRO A 239 -2.38 7.93 24.10
N LYS A 240 -2.67 9.11 23.55
CA LYS A 240 -2.75 9.35 22.10
C LYS A 240 -1.61 10.25 21.63
N PRO A 241 -0.36 9.75 21.61
CA PRO A 241 0.80 10.58 21.28
C PRO A 241 0.80 11.11 19.84
N TYR A 242 -0.08 10.61 18.98
CA TYR A 242 -0.20 11.02 17.58
C TYR A 242 -1.40 11.93 17.30
N ASP A 243 -2.21 12.26 18.32
CA ASP A 243 -3.40 13.10 18.15
C ASP A 243 -3.07 14.49 17.59
N CYS A 244 -1.90 15.04 17.97
CA CYS A 244 -1.40 16.31 17.46
C CYS A 244 -0.98 16.31 15.98
N MET A 245 -0.98 15.17 15.30
CA MET A 245 -0.76 15.11 13.84
C MET A 245 -2.06 15.28 13.03
N SER A 246 -3.23 15.31 13.68
CA SER A 246 -4.55 15.40 13.03
C SER A 246 -4.98 16.82 12.62
N VAL A 247 -4.22 17.86 12.95
CA VAL A 247 -4.67 19.28 12.86
C VAL A 247 -4.86 19.82 11.44
N ASN A 248 -4.95 18.98 10.40
CA ASN A 248 -5.18 19.40 9.00
C ASN A 248 -5.91 18.35 8.16
N LEU A 249 -6.92 17.64 8.71
CA LEU A 249 -7.83 16.83 7.89
C LEU A 249 -8.99 17.64 7.29
N ASP A 250 -9.22 18.89 7.71
CA ASP A 250 -10.41 19.68 7.34
C ASP A 250 -10.26 20.59 6.11
N LYS A 251 -9.37 20.27 5.15
CA LYS A 251 -9.18 21.12 3.94
C LYS A 251 -9.34 20.42 2.59
N PHE A 252 -9.85 19.18 2.53
CA PHE A 252 -10.11 18.50 1.26
C PHE A 252 -11.56 17.99 1.06
N GLU A 253 -12.53 18.48 1.83
CA GLU A 253 -13.96 18.31 1.51
C GLU A 253 -14.45 19.36 0.50
N TYR A 254 -13.78 19.57 -0.64
CA TYR A 254 -14.35 20.37 -1.75
C TYR A 254 -13.68 20.02 -3.09
N GLN A 255 -13.95 18.84 -3.66
CA GLN A 255 -13.77 18.59 -5.11
C GLN A 255 -14.68 17.47 -5.68
N PHE A 256 -15.87 17.21 -5.10
CA PHE A 256 -16.78 16.18 -5.64
C PHE A 256 -18.23 16.65 -5.89
N HIS A 257 -18.50 17.97 -5.88
CA HIS A 257 -19.86 18.48 -6.11
C HIS A 257 -20.15 19.08 -7.49
N ASP A 258 -19.16 19.20 -8.40
CA ASP A 258 -19.36 19.88 -9.70
C ASP A 258 -19.40 18.96 -10.94
N LEU A 259 -19.70 17.66 -10.78
CA LEU A 259 -19.88 16.74 -11.92
C LEU A 259 -21.23 16.03 -11.99
N VAL A 260 -22.28 16.60 -11.36
CA VAL A 260 -23.67 16.13 -11.55
C VAL A 260 -24.59 17.29 -11.92
N VAL A 261 -24.25 18.07 -12.96
CA VAL A 261 -25.23 18.94 -13.64
C VAL A 261 -24.87 19.13 -15.12
N ILE A 262 -24.70 18.07 -15.91
CA ILE A 262 -24.86 18.16 -17.38
C ILE A 262 -25.43 16.83 -17.91
N SER A 263 -26.74 16.64 -17.74
CA SER A 263 -27.63 15.96 -18.70
C SER A 263 -29.04 15.98 -18.12
N ILE A 264 -29.87 16.89 -18.63
CA ILE A 264 -31.33 16.82 -18.87
C ILE A 264 -31.72 18.26 -19.27
N VAL A 265 -31.49 18.59 -20.53
CA VAL A 265 -32.37 19.46 -21.33
C VAL A 265 -32.22 18.94 -22.75
N ASP A 266 -33.15 18.07 -23.14
CA ASP A 266 -33.60 17.87 -24.52
C ASP A 266 -34.72 16.80 -24.46
N ILE A 267 -35.96 17.28 -24.35
CA ILE A 267 -37.23 16.82 -24.96
C ILE A 267 -38.29 17.88 -24.59
#